data_AF-A0A2N9L3G3-F1
#
_entry.id   AF-A0A2N9L3G3-F1
#
_cell.length_a   1.000
_cell.length_b   1.000
_cell.length_c   1.000
_cell.angle_alpha   90.00
_cell.angle_beta   90.00
_cell.angle_gamma   90.00
#
_symmetry.space_group_name_H-M   'P 1'
#
loop_
_entity.id
_entity.type
_entity.pdbx_description
1 polymer ?
#
loop_
_entity_poly.entity_id
_entity_poly.type
_entity_poly.pdbx_seq_one_letter_code
_entity_poly.pdbx_strand_id
1 'polypeptide(L)'
;MKAGSRLPSPLTFHRGIPRGPIAMRLNRVRTFLLLVLLLPMCWPRHAAGYSLLTHEQIIDLVWQDSIVPLLLNQYPKLTPAQLDRARAYAYGGCVIQDIGYYPFGDAFFSDLTHYVRTGDFVIALFRNAHNADELAFAVGALSHYVGDSYGHSEATNRAVAMQFPKLAKRFGPSVNYAEGKHQHVRVEFAFDIDQIAQHHLAPLGYLRHIGLRVPQRQVALAFYQTYGLTESFDGSRGRQFINMTAYNMATRKLIPRIAYALTVLHRNHEPAEPDTPDAAEIEKEAAAVDKLYNWAAYRKKASIETRLIAGLIFILPKFGPLSLVAIKGPTPAAETDYMHSMASATSNMRARLARFRPRQAEQEPAIAPLYPVATLEPLNAQHPLPNRDLDTGQIVKPGGYSLTDSTYAELLHRLASQPNRPIPPGIKSDVEAYYADPNAPITTKKDHDKWEKVQADLKTLESMPTSAAPVPYLTFGEVNQPSSPFKTAVPNP
;
A
#
# COMPACT_ATOMS: atom_id res chain seq x y z
N MET A 1 -10.07 58.46 -60.55
CA MET A 1 -10.87 57.85 -61.63
C MET A 1 -10.05 56.69 -62.20
N LYS A 2 -10.56 55.45 -62.12
CA LYS A 2 -10.08 54.16 -62.73
C LYS A 2 -8.61 53.76 -62.47
N ALA A 3 -8.32 52.74 -61.65
CA ALA A 3 -8.49 51.29 -61.84
C ALA A 3 -7.23 50.59 -62.40
N GLY A 4 -6.74 49.59 -61.65
CA GLY A 4 -6.22 48.35 -62.20
C GLY A 4 -4.71 48.16 -62.30
N SER A 5 -4.11 47.46 -61.33
CA SER A 5 -3.11 46.42 -61.62
C SER A 5 -3.03 45.40 -60.48
N ARG A 6 -3.49 44.18 -60.74
CA ARG A 6 -3.27 42.99 -59.91
C ARG A 6 -2.05 42.25 -60.49
N LEU A 7 -1.04 42.01 -59.66
CA LEU A 7 0.00 41.02 -59.92
C LEU A 7 -0.36 39.72 -59.16
N PRO A 8 -0.20 38.53 -59.76
CA PRO A 8 -0.54 37.28 -59.10
C PRO A 8 0.57 36.78 -58.17
N SER A 9 0.15 36.27 -57.01
CA SER A 9 0.98 35.61 -56.00
C SER A 9 1.56 34.27 -56.49
N PRO A 10 2.77 33.88 -56.07
CA PRO A 10 3.34 32.58 -56.40
C PRO A 10 2.66 31.44 -55.60
N LEU A 11 2.28 30.40 -56.34
CA LEU A 11 1.82 29.10 -55.85
C LEU A 11 2.88 28.45 -54.95
N THR A 12 2.65 28.41 -53.64
CA THR A 12 3.39 27.54 -52.71
C THR A 12 2.80 26.13 -52.74
N PHE A 13 3.55 25.19 -53.29
CA PHE A 13 3.30 23.75 -53.20
C PHE A 13 3.51 23.28 -51.75
N HIS A 14 2.44 23.10 -50.98
CA HIS A 14 2.50 22.34 -49.72
C HIS A 14 2.38 20.84 -50.01
N ARG A 15 3.53 20.17 -50.24
CA ARG A 15 3.64 18.72 -50.07
C ARG A 15 3.69 18.40 -48.57
N GLY A 16 2.52 18.21 -47.96
CA GLY A 16 2.44 17.51 -46.68
C GLY A 16 2.82 16.05 -46.89
N ILE A 17 4.02 15.65 -46.47
CA ILE A 17 4.40 14.24 -46.38
C ILE A 17 3.52 13.62 -45.28
N PRO A 18 2.69 12.60 -45.57
CA PRO A 18 1.95 11.90 -44.53
C PRO A 18 2.96 11.20 -43.60
N ARG A 19 3.00 11.61 -42.34
CA ARG A 19 3.78 10.93 -41.30
C ARG A 19 3.16 9.55 -41.10
N GLY A 20 3.78 8.52 -41.68
CA GLY A 20 3.32 7.14 -41.58
C GLY A 20 3.24 6.64 -40.12
N PRO A 21 2.51 5.54 -39.87
CA PRO A 21 2.31 4.97 -38.54
C PRO A 21 3.61 4.60 -37.81
N ILE A 22 4.71 4.42 -38.55
CA ILE A 22 6.06 4.15 -38.02
C ILE A 22 6.65 5.40 -37.34
N ALA A 23 6.46 6.60 -37.92
CA ALA A 23 6.94 7.86 -37.34
C ALA A 23 6.19 8.21 -36.05
N MET A 24 4.89 7.90 -35.98
CA MET A 24 4.11 8.01 -34.74
C MET A 24 4.56 7.01 -33.66
N ARG A 25 4.94 5.78 -34.04
CA ARG A 25 5.52 4.79 -33.09
C ARG A 25 6.89 5.23 -32.57
N LEU A 26 7.77 5.75 -33.43
CA LEU A 26 9.09 6.27 -33.01
C LEU A 26 8.97 7.49 -32.10
N ASN A 27 8.06 8.42 -32.38
CA ASN A 27 7.83 9.56 -31.49
C ASN A 27 7.27 9.13 -30.13
N ARG A 28 6.38 8.13 -30.07
CA ARG A 28 5.89 7.58 -28.80
C ARG A 28 7.02 6.93 -27.99
N VAL A 29 7.93 6.21 -28.63
CA VAL A 29 9.12 5.62 -27.99
C VAL A 29 10.09 6.69 -27.51
N ARG A 30 10.34 7.74 -28.29
CA ARG A 30 11.19 8.87 -27.91
C ARG A 30 10.60 9.67 -26.74
N THR A 31 9.31 9.97 -26.77
CA THR A 31 8.61 10.64 -25.67
C THR A 31 8.58 9.77 -24.42
N PHE A 32 8.40 8.45 -24.55
CA PHE A 32 8.50 7.52 -23.43
C PHE A 32 9.92 7.45 -22.85
N LEU A 33 10.96 7.38 -23.68
CA LEU A 33 12.36 7.40 -23.22
C LEU A 33 12.74 8.72 -22.57
N LEU A 34 12.29 9.86 -23.12
CA LEU A 34 12.48 11.18 -22.52
C LEU A 34 11.71 11.31 -21.20
N LEU A 35 10.50 10.77 -21.11
CA LEU A 35 9.75 10.70 -19.85
C LEU A 35 10.48 9.82 -18.84
N VAL A 36 10.99 8.65 -19.22
CA VAL A 36 11.80 7.78 -18.34
C VAL A 36 13.09 8.47 -17.87
N LEU A 37 13.69 9.32 -18.70
CA LEU A 37 14.88 10.10 -18.36
C LEU A 37 14.59 11.36 -17.52
N LEU A 38 13.38 11.94 -17.63
CA LEU A 38 12.99 13.19 -16.94
C LEU A 38 12.13 12.96 -15.68
N LEU A 39 11.44 11.83 -15.56
CA LEU A 39 10.70 11.39 -14.37
C LEU A 39 11.53 11.32 -13.07
N PRO A 40 12.85 11.02 -13.07
CA PRO A 40 13.61 10.96 -11.83
C PRO A 40 13.77 12.31 -11.14
N MET A 41 13.66 13.44 -11.88
CA MET A 41 13.90 14.77 -11.31
C MET A 41 12.74 15.32 -10.47
N CYS A 42 11.57 14.66 -10.50
CA CYS A 42 10.38 15.06 -9.74
C CYS A 42 9.94 14.02 -8.70
N TRP A 43 10.79 13.04 -8.34
CA TRP A 43 10.42 11.95 -7.43
C TRP A 43 10.46 12.42 -5.96
N PRO A 44 9.33 12.59 -5.25
CA PRO A 44 9.36 12.59 -3.80
C PRO A 44 9.65 11.16 -3.33
N ARG A 45 10.52 11.08 -2.34
CA ARG A 45 11.05 9.86 -1.72
C ARG A 45 9.95 9.28 -0.82
N HIS A 46 9.85 7.95 -0.68
CA HIS A 46 9.48 7.16 0.52
C HIS A 46 8.85 5.78 0.19
N ALA A 47 8.50 4.98 1.22
CA ALA A 47 8.66 3.51 1.41
C ALA A 47 7.60 2.55 0.77
N ALA A 48 7.74 1.23 1.02
CA ALA A 48 6.69 0.18 0.93
C ALA A 48 7.25 -1.14 1.53
N GLY A 49 6.81 -1.62 2.70
CA GLY A 49 7.51 -2.67 3.46
C GLY A 49 7.67 -4.04 2.84
N TYR A 50 6.70 -4.37 2.02
CA TYR A 50 6.89 -5.19 0.86
C TYR A 50 6.77 -4.30 -0.39
N SER A 51 7.49 -4.64 -1.45
CA SER A 51 7.20 -4.02 -2.73
C SER A 51 5.78 -4.41 -3.18
N LEU A 52 5.24 -3.63 -4.13
CA LEU A 52 3.86 -3.73 -4.62
C LEU A 52 3.38 -5.17 -4.84
N LEU A 53 4.22 -6.05 -5.40
CA LEU A 53 3.78 -7.38 -5.84
C LEU A 53 3.67 -8.39 -4.71
N THR A 54 4.56 -8.36 -3.72
CA THR A 54 4.41 -9.21 -2.53
C THR A 54 3.14 -8.86 -1.74
N HIS A 55 2.72 -7.60 -1.67
CA HIS A 55 1.41 -7.25 -1.10
C HIS A 55 0.23 -7.89 -1.87
N GLU A 56 0.26 -7.85 -3.20
CA GLU A 56 -0.73 -8.53 -4.05
C GLU A 56 -0.66 -10.06 -3.87
N GLN A 57 0.51 -10.63 -3.61
CA GLN A 57 0.69 -12.05 -3.33
C GLN A 57 -0.04 -12.50 -2.07
N ILE A 58 0.07 -11.74 -0.98
CA ILE A 58 -0.64 -12.06 0.28
C ILE A 58 -2.14 -12.13 0.02
N ILE A 59 -2.69 -11.17 -0.75
CA ILE A 59 -4.09 -11.21 -1.18
C ILE A 59 -4.39 -12.49 -1.94
N ASP A 60 -3.56 -12.87 -2.90
CA ASP A 60 -3.77 -14.06 -3.73
C ASP A 60 -3.78 -15.36 -2.94
N LEU A 61 -2.84 -15.50 -2.00
CA LEU A 61 -2.69 -16.68 -1.14
C LEU A 61 -3.88 -16.87 -0.19
N VAL A 62 -4.49 -15.78 0.28
CA VAL A 62 -5.63 -15.83 1.22
C VAL A 62 -6.98 -15.55 0.54
N TRP A 63 -7.00 -15.37 -0.79
CA TRP A 63 -8.21 -14.95 -1.51
C TRP A 63 -9.31 -16.00 -1.41
N GLN A 64 -9.03 -17.23 -1.81
CA GLN A 64 -10.05 -18.26 -2.02
C GLN A 64 -10.57 -18.88 -0.71
N ASP A 65 -9.69 -19.09 0.26
CA ASP A 65 -9.98 -19.74 1.54
C ASP A 65 -10.50 -18.75 2.60
N SER A 66 -10.04 -17.49 2.55
CA SER A 66 -10.31 -16.49 3.60
C SER A 66 -11.11 -15.27 3.14
N ILE A 67 -10.75 -14.64 2.02
CA ILE A 67 -11.44 -13.41 1.60
C ILE A 67 -12.80 -13.72 0.94
N VAL A 68 -12.85 -14.64 -0.02
CA VAL A 68 -14.07 -14.99 -0.75
C VAL A 68 -15.19 -15.43 0.20
N PRO A 69 -14.97 -16.36 1.17
CA PRO A 69 -16.07 -16.74 2.04
C PRO A 69 -16.44 -15.66 3.07
N LEU A 70 -15.55 -14.71 3.41
CA LEU A 70 -15.94 -13.51 4.15
C LEU A 70 -16.90 -12.65 3.32
N LEU A 71 -16.57 -12.40 2.04
CA LEU A 71 -17.42 -11.63 1.13
C LEU A 71 -18.77 -12.31 0.89
N LEU A 72 -18.79 -13.62 0.66
CA LEU A 72 -20.02 -14.37 0.42
C LEU A 72 -20.88 -14.53 1.67
N ASN A 73 -20.30 -14.53 2.87
CA ASN A 73 -21.07 -14.52 4.10
C ASN A 73 -21.90 -13.23 4.23
N GLN A 74 -21.31 -12.07 3.89
CA GLN A 74 -22.00 -10.78 3.95
C GLN A 74 -22.87 -10.50 2.70
N TYR A 75 -22.41 -10.97 1.53
CA TYR A 75 -23.01 -10.71 0.22
C TYR A 75 -23.19 -12.05 -0.55
N PRO A 76 -24.17 -12.89 -0.17
CA PRO A 76 -24.28 -14.28 -0.65
C PRO A 76 -24.63 -14.43 -2.14
N LYS A 77 -24.99 -13.34 -2.82
CA LYS A 77 -25.41 -13.33 -4.23
C LYS A 77 -24.31 -12.85 -5.18
N LEU A 78 -23.06 -12.71 -4.72
CA LEU A 78 -21.97 -12.28 -5.60
C LEU A 78 -21.69 -13.33 -6.68
N THR A 79 -21.69 -12.87 -7.93
CA THR A 79 -21.25 -13.65 -9.08
C THR A 79 -19.71 -13.74 -9.15
N PRO A 80 -19.14 -14.72 -9.88
CA PRO A 80 -17.70 -14.78 -10.10
C PRO A 80 -17.09 -13.47 -10.64
N ALA A 81 -17.75 -12.81 -11.59
CA ALA A 81 -17.28 -11.53 -12.13
C ALA A 81 -17.29 -10.39 -11.09
N GLN A 82 -18.21 -10.43 -10.12
CA GLN A 82 -18.23 -9.47 -9.02
C GLN A 82 -17.15 -9.80 -7.97
N LEU A 83 -16.82 -11.08 -7.77
CA LEU A 83 -15.67 -11.47 -6.95
C LEU A 83 -14.35 -11.00 -7.59
N ASP A 84 -14.17 -11.12 -8.90
CA ASP A 84 -13.00 -10.57 -9.59
C ASP A 84 -12.94 -9.03 -9.47
N ARG A 85 -14.10 -8.37 -9.55
CA ARG A 85 -14.18 -6.92 -9.29
C ARG A 85 -13.74 -6.59 -7.86
N ALA A 86 -14.24 -7.32 -6.87
CA ALA A 86 -13.87 -7.15 -5.47
C ALA A 86 -12.37 -7.42 -5.25
N ARG A 87 -11.77 -8.39 -5.95
CA ARG A 87 -10.33 -8.67 -5.91
C ARG A 87 -9.51 -7.48 -6.37
N ALA A 88 -9.95 -6.77 -7.41
CA ALA A 88 -9.31 -5.54 -7.84
C ALA A 88 -9.32 -4.43 -6.77
N TYR A 89 -10.35 -4.41 -5.93
CA TYR A 89 -10.41 -3.51 -4.77
C TYR A 89 -9.52 -4.01 -3.61
N ALA A 90 -9.43 -5.32 -3.37
CA ALA A 90 -8.48 -5.87 -2.40
C ALA A 90 -7.02 -5.57 -2.78
N TYR A 91 -6.65 -5.71 -4.06
CA TYR A 91 -5.35 -5.25 -4.56
C TYR A 91 -5.16 -3.76 -4.35
N GLY A 92 -6.19 -2.94 -4.58
CA GLY A 92 -6.10 -1.50 -4.33
C GLY A 92 -5.93 -1.16 -2.84
N GLY A 93 -6.53 -1.95 -1.96
CA GLY A 93 -6.40 -1.81 -0.52
C GLY A 93 -5.02 -2.26 -0.02
N CYS A 94 -4.42 -3.31 -0.57
CA CYS A 94 -3.13 -3.83 -0.07
C CYS A 94 -1.93 -2.92 -0.35
N VAL A 95 -2.15 -1.81 -1.05
CA VAL A 95 -1.12 -0.81 -1.36
C VAL A 95 -1.60 0.61 -1.05
N ILE A 96 -2.74 0.79 -0.38
CA ILE A 96 -3.30 2.14 -0.16
C ILE A 96 -2.40 2.95 0.77
N GLN A 97 -1.83 2.32 1.80
CA GLN A 97 -0.95 3.01 2.72
C GLN A 97 0.33 3.53 2.03
N ASP A 98 0.76 2.92 0.93
CA ASP A 98 1.91 3.39 0.12
C ASP A 98 1.56 4.45 -0.93
N ILE A 99 0.29 4.84 -1.05
CA ILE A 99 -0.16 5.69 -2.16
C ILE A 99 0.61 7.02 -2.27
N GLY A 100 1.01 7.57 -1.13
CA GLY A 100 1.76 8.82 -0.99
C GLY A 100 3.22 8.72 -1.40
N TYR A 101 3.77 7.51 -1.41
CA TYR A 101 5.15 7.22 -1.76
C TYR A 101 5.36 7.02 -3.26
N TYR A 102 4.28 6.81 -4.02
CA TYR A 102 4.31 6.79 -5.48
C TYR A 102 4.35 8.21 -6.09
N PRO A 103 4.77 8.35 -7.36
CA PRO A 103 4.85 9.64 -8.02
C PRO A 103 3.54 10.44 -7.94
N PHE A 104 3.66 11.71 -7.56
CA PHE A 104 2.52 12.64 -7.39
C PHE A 104 1.54 12.23 -6.28
N GLY A 105 1.99 11.46 -5.30
CA GLY A 105 1.31 11.23 -4.02
C GLY A 105 1.67 12.27 -2.95
N ASP A 106 0.95 12.24 -1.82
CA ASP A 106 1.30 12.96 -0.60
C ASP A 106 1.99 12.01 0.38
N ALA A 107 3.31 12.13 0.53
CA ALA A 107 4.08 11.29 1.45
C ALA A 107 3.55 11.33 2.89
N PHE A 108 2.96 12.46 3.30
CA PHE A 108 2.41 12.57 4.65
C PHE A 108 1.16 11.72 4.88
N PHE A 109 0.36 11.46 3.83
CA PHE A 109 -0.71 10.46 3.91
C PHE A 109 -0.10 9.09 4.25
N SER A 110 0.95 8.71 3.54
CA SER A 110 1.60 7.42 3.75
C SER A 110 2.29 7.34 5.10
N ASP A 111 3.01 8.39 5.52
CA ASP A 111 3.62 8.50 6.85
C ASP A 111 2.56 8.29 7.94
N LEU A 112 1.40 8.95 7.84
CA LEU A 112 0.31 8.76 8.80
C LEU A 112 -0.16 7.31 8.83
N THR A 113 -0.46 6.73 7.67
CA THR A 113 -0.97 5.35 7.61
C THR A 113 0.07 4.28 7.96
N HIS A 114 1.35 4.63 8.03
CA HIS A 114 2.46 3.76 8.45
C HIS A 114 2.86 3.92 9.91
N TYR A 115 2.67 5.10 10.50
CA TYR A 115 3.30 5.43 11.78
C TYR A 115 2.33 5.88 12.86
N VAL A 116 1.16 6.40 12.48
CA VAL A 116 0.21 7.02 13.42
C VAL A 116 -1.14 6.36 13.26
N ARG A 117 -1.70 5.85 14.35
CA ARG A 117 -3.07 5.31 14.35
C ARG A 117 -3.37 4.30 13.22
N THR A 118 -2.38 3.48 12.88
CA THR A 118 -2.40 2.60 11.69
C THR A 118 -3.50 1.53 11.75
N GLY A 119 -3.72 0.94 12.93
CA GLY A 119 -4.81 0.00 13.16
C GLY A 119 -6.17 0.70 13.08
N ASP A 120 -6.28 1.91 13.63
CA ASP A 120 -7.52 2.71 13.58
C ASP A 120 -7.93 3.09 12.15
N PHE A 121 -6.97 3.40 11.27
CA PHE A 121 -7.24 3.65 9.86
C PHE A 121 -7.85 2.44 9.17
N VAL A 122 -7.29 1.24 9.38
CA VAL A 122 -7.85 -0.01 8.85
C VAL A 122 -9.26 -0.27 9.41
N ILE A 123 -9.46 -0.09 10.72
CA ILE A 123 -10.78 -0.23 11.37
C ILE A 123 -11.78 0.76 10.76
N ALA A 124 -11.39 2.01 10.51
CA ALA A 124 -12.24 3.01 9.88
C ALA A 124 -12.64 2.61 8.46
N LEU A 125 -11.75 1.98 7.68
CA LEU A 125 -12.11 1.44 6.36
C LEU A 125 -13.18 0.36 6.46
N PHE A 126 -13.03 -0.62 7.37
CA PHE A 126 -14.05 -1.65 7.60
C PHE A 126 -15.39 -1.05 8.03
N ARG A 127 -15.37 -0.07 8.94
CA ARG A 127 -16.58 0.60 9.41
C ARG A 127 -17.34 1.30 8.28
N ASN A 128 -16.62 1.90 7.34
CA ASN A 128 -17.20 2.63 6.22
C ASN A 128 -17.44 1.75 4.97
N ALA A 129 -17.35 0.42 5.09
CA ALA A 129 -17.63 -0.47 3.97
C ALA A 129 -19.13 -0.75 3.82
N HIS A 130 -19.73 -0.34 2.70
CA HIS A 130 -21.17 -0.49 2.45
C HIS A 130 -21.49 -1.57 1.42
N ASN A 131 -20.49 -2.09 0.71
CA ASN A 131 -20.63 -3.07 -0.34
C ASN A 131 -19.40 -3.99 -0.43
N ALA A 132 -19.49 -5.05 -1.22
CA ALA A 132 -18.44 -6.06 -1.36
C ALA A 132 -17.09 -5.49 -1.84
N ASP A 133 -17.10 -4.46 -2.69
CA ASP A 133 -15.86 -3.82 -3.17
C ASP A 133 -15.16 -3.06 -2.03
N GLU A 134 -15.91 -2.27 -1.27
CA GLU A 134 -15.40 -1.50 -0.14
C GLU A 134 -14.95 -2.41 1.01
N LEU A 135 -15.64 -3.53 1.22
CA LEU A 135 -15.22 -4.55 2.19
C LEU A 135 -13.92 -5.23 1.73
N ALA A 136 -13.83 -5.62 0.46
CA ALA A 136 -12.61 -6.20 -0.10
C ALA A 136 -11.44 -5.21 -0.04
N PHE A 137 -11.69 -3.92 -0.29
CA PHE A 137 -10.69 -2.86 -0.13
C PHE A 137 -10.20 -2.75 1.31
N ALA A 138 -11.09 -2.76 2.30
CA ALA A 138 -10.72 -2.74 3.72
C ALA A 138 -9.88 -3.97 4.12
N VAL A 139 -10.23 -5.15 3.61
CA VAL A 139 -9.43 -6.38 3.76
C VAL A 139 -8.06 -6.22 3.10
N GLY A 140 -7.99 -5.57 1.95
CA GLY A 140 -6.74 -5.17 1.31
C GLY A 140 -5.86 -4.35 2.25
N ALA A 141 -6.40 -3.28 2.83
CA ALA A 141 -5.65 -2.42 3.75
C ALA A 141 -5.20 -3.17 5.02
N LEU A 142 -6.00 -4.11 5.52
CA LEU A 142 -5.57 -5.03 6.58
C LEU A 142 -4.38 -5.90 6.14
N SER A 143 -4.41 -6.40 4.91
CA SER A 143 -3.30 -7.17 4.33
C SER A 143 -2.00 -6.38 4.28
N HIS A 144 -2.07 -5.10 3.97
CA HIS A 144 -0.90 -4.21 4.03
C HIS A 144 -0.41 -4.06 5.47
N TYR A 145 -1.30 -3.70 6.41
CA TYR A 145 -0.95 -3.56 7.83
C TYR A 145 -0.28 -4.82 8.39
N VAL A 146 -0.81 -6.01 8.07
CA VAL A 146 -0.23 -7.29 8.50
C VAL A 146 1.08 -7.56 7.75
N GLY A 147 1.06 -7.39 6.44
CA GLY A 147 2.21 -7.60 5.56
C GLY A 147 3.43 -6.83 6.04
N ASP A 148 3.30 -5.52 6.26
CA ASP A 148 4.42 -4.69 6.69
C ASP A 148 4.85 -4.98 8.12
N SER A 149 3.90 -5.25 9.02
CA SER A 149 4.23 -5.57 10.41
C SER A 149 5.19 -6.76 10.53
N TYR A 150 4.98 -7.81 9.73
CA TYR A 150 5.83 -9.01 9.74
C TYR A 150 6.96 -8.92 8.72
N GLY A 151 6.67 -8.47 7.50
CA GLY A 151 7.62 -8.34 6.40
C GLY A 151 8.82 -7.49 6.73
N HIS A 152 8.61 -6.31 7.33
CA HIS A 152 9.74 -5.50 7.77
C HIS A 152 10.54 -6.15 8.88
N SER A 153 9.87 -6.55 9.96
CA SER A 153 10.51 -6.95 11.22
C SER A 153 11.19 -8.32 11.12
N GLU A 154 10.64 -9.23 10.33
CA GLU A 154 11.11 -10.61 10.17
C GLU A 154 11.99 -10.80 8.93
N ALA A 155 11.81 -10.00 7.87
CA ALA A 155 12.55 -10.15 6.61
C ALA A 155 13.34 -8.91 6.21
N THR A 156 12.67 -7.84 5.74
CA THR A 156 13.33 -6.71 5.05
C THR A 156 14.40 -6.05 5.91
N ASN A 157 14.14 -5.77 7.19
CA ASN A 157 15.11 -5.10 8.05
C ASN A 157 16.36 -5.97 8.31
N ARG A 158 16.19 -7.29 8.40
CA ARG A 158 17.29 -8.25 8.56
C ARG A 158 18.08 -8.40 7.27
N ALA A 159 17.38 -8.52 6.14
CA ALA A 159 17.99 -8.60 4.83
C ALA A 159 18.81 -7.35 4.47
N VAL A 160 18.35 -6.14 4.87
CA VAL A 160 19.16 -4.92 4.75
C VAL A 160 20.45 -5.04 5.55
N ALA A 161 20.40 -5.54 6.79
CA ALA A 161 21.60 -5.75 7.59
C ALA A 161 22.57 -6.75 6.91
N MET A 162 22.04 -7.87 6.42
CA MET A 162 22.83 -8.91 5.74
C MET A 162 23.50 -8.40 4.45
N GLN A 163 22.77 -7.65 3.62
CA GLN A 163 23.25 -7.19 2.32
C GLN A 163 24.14 -5.94 2.39
N PHE A 164 24.05 -5.16 3.47
CA PHE A 164 24.76 -3.88 3.63
C PHE A 164 25.57 -3.85 4.94
N PRO A 165 26.75 -4.51 4.99
CA PRO A 165 27.53 -4.68 6.23
C PRO A 165 27.93 -3.39 6.95
N LYS A 166 28.05 -2.26 6.21
CA LYS A 166 28.32 -0.95 6.82
C LYS A 166 27.15 -0.45 7.67
N LEU A 167 25.92 -0.71 7.24
CA LEU A 167 24.72 -0.39 8.01
C LEU A 167 24.59 -1.34 9.20
N ALA A 168 24.81 -2.64 8.98
CA ALA A 168 24.79 -3.61 10.08
C ALA A 168 25.82 -3.30 11.18
N LYS A 169 27.03 -2.88 10.80
CA LYS A 169 28.04 -2.44 11.78
C LYS A 169 27.58 -1.24 12.62
N ARG A 170 26.73 -0.38 12.07
CA ARG A 170 26.27 0.85 12.73
C ARG A 170 25.01 0.65 13.56
N PHE A 171 24.07 -0.14 13.06
CA PHE A 171 22.71 -0.25 13.61
C PHE A 171 22.37 -1.66 14.13
N GLY A 172 23.21 -2.65 13.85
CA GLY A 172 23.03 -4.03 14.30
C GLY A 172 22.37 -4.95 13.26
N PRO A 173 21.80 -6.09 13.69
CA PRO A 173 21.29 -7.13 12.79
C PRO A 173 19.93 -6.82 12.15
N SER A 174 19.30 -5.70 12.52
CA SER A 174 18.05 -5.24 11.95
C SER A 174 18.21 -3.76 11.65
N VAL A 175 18.09 -3.40 10.37
CA VAL A 175 18.25 -2.02 9.89
C VAL A 175 16.91 -1.57 9.32
N ASN A 176 16.24 -0.65 10.02
CA ASN A 176 14.94 -0.15 9.62
C ASN A 176 15.04 0.89 8.48
N TYR A 177 13.89 1.31 7.96
CA TYR A 177 13.82 2.23 6.85
C TYR A 177 14.50 3.58 7.15
N ALA A 178 14.30 4.18 8.33
CA ALA A 178 14.91 5.46 8.71
C ALA A 178 16.45 5.42 8.67
N GLU A 179 17.04 4.25 8.94
CA GLU A 179 18.48 4.01 8.95
C GLU A 179 19.07 3.71 7.56
N GLY A 180 18.25 3.21 6.63
CA GLY A 180 18.71 2.62 5.37
C GLY A 180 17.79 2.82 4.17
N LYS A 181 17.12 3.97 4.03
CA LYS A 181 16.04 4.22 3.03
C LYS A 181 16.25 3.65 1.62
N HIS A 182 17.41 3.85 1.00
CA HIS A 182 17.65 3.36 -0.37
C HIS A 182 17.93 1.85 -0.42
N GLN A 183 18.58 1.33 0.62
CA GLN A 183 18.91 -0.08 0.76
C GLN A 183 17.67 -0.90 1.01
N HIS A 184 16.77 -0.35 1.81
CA HIS A 184 15.47 -0.89 2.15
C HIS A 184 14.62 -1.14 0.89
N VAL A 185 14.43 -0.10 0.06
CA VAL A 185 13.76 -0.23 -1.26
C VAL A 185 14.43 -1.23 -2.20
N ARG A 186 15.76 -1.35 -2.17
CA ARG A 186 16.45 -2.35 -3.02
C ARG A 186 16.17 -3.78 -2.59
N VAL A 187 16.07 -4.02 -1.28
CA VAL A 187 15.78 -5.34 -0.72
C VAL A 187 14.35 -5.74 -1.02
N GLU A 188 13.39 -4.82 -0.84
CA GLU A 188 11.97 -5.06 -1.16
C GLU A 188 11.77 -5.43 -2.63
N PHE A 189 12.40 -4.68 -3.54
CA PHE A 189 12.38 -5.03 -4.96
C PHE A 189 13.12 -6.35 -5.26
N ALA A 190 14.19 -6.67 -4.53
CA ALA A 190 14.91 -7.93 -4.71
C ALA A 190 14.02 -9.13 -4.41
N PHE A 191 13.20 -9.07 -3.36
CA PHE A 191 12.22 -10.11 -3.05
C PHE A 191 11.16 -10.24 -4.15
N ASP A 192 10.56 -9.13 -4.62
CA ASP A 192 9.62 -9.18 -5.76
C ASP A 192 10.25 -9.88 -6.98
N ILE A 193 11.51 -9.56 -7.29
CA ILE A 193 12.21 -10.09 -8.46
C ILE A 193 12.46 -11.59 -8.34
N ASP A 194 12.94 -12.02 -7.18
CA ASP A 194 13.15 -13.42 -6.82
C ASP A 194 11.83 -14.21 -6.94
N GLN A 195 10.75 -13.71 -6.34
CA GLN A 195 9.45 -14.38 -6.37
C GLN A 195 8.77 -14.38 -7.75
N ILE A 196 9.06 -13.40 -8.63
CA ILE A 196 8.70 -13.49 -10.06
C ILE A 196 9.49 -14.63 -10.73
N ALA A 197 10.79 -14.75 -10.41
CA ALA A 197 11.68 -15.76 -11.01
C ALA A 197 11.24 -17.18 -10.63
N GLN A 198 10.86 -17.42 -9.37
CA GLN A 198 10.31 -18.70 -8.89
C GLN A 198 8.84 -18.94 -9.28
N HIS A 199 8.19 -17.98 -9.94
CA HIS A 199 6.78 -18.07 -10.37
C HIS A 199 5.73 -18.12 -9.25
N HIS A 200 6.09 -17.69 -8.04
CA HIS A 200 5.18 -17.58 -6.89
C HIS A 200 4.18 -16.42 -7.00
N LEU A 201 4.48 -15.43 -7.84
CA LEU A 201 3.65 -14.25 -8.05
C LEU A 201 2.70 -14.38 -9.25
N ALA A 202 1.56 -13.69 -9.15
CA ALA A 202 0.63 -13.55 -10.26
C ALA A 202 1.33 -12.98 -11.51
N PRO A 203 1.12 -13.57 -12.70
CA PRO A 203 1.68 -13.05 -13.92
C PRO A 203 1.18 -11.63 -14.22
N LEU A 204 2.01 -10.79 -14.82
CA LEU A 204 1.64 -9.42 -15.20
C LEU A 204 0.37 -9.35 -16.07
N GLY A 205 0.10 -10.37 -16.88
CA GLY A 205 -1.14 -10.48 -17.65
C GLY A 205 -2.38 -10.63 -16.75
N TYR A 206 -2.26 -11.41 -15.68
CA TYR A 206 -3.32 -11.68 -14.70
C TYR A 206 -3.60 -10.44 -13.85
N LEU A 207 -2.56 -9.81 -13.29
CA LEU A 207 -2.68 -8.57 -12.52
C LEU A 207 -3.37 -7.46 -13.33
N ARG A 208 -3.10 -7.37 -14.64
CA ARG A 208 -3.79 -6.42 -15.53
C ARG A 208 -5.24 -6.79 -15.82
N HIS A 209 -5.53 -8.10 -15.86
CA HIS A 209 -6.87 -8.61 -16.11
C HIS A 209 -7.80 -8.28 -14.94
N ILE A 210 -7.38 -8.58 -13.70
CA ILE A 210 -8.10 -8.20 -12.48
C ILE A 210 -8.10 -6.68 -12.31
N GLY A 211 -6.91 -6.07 -12.39
CA GLY A 211 -6.69 -4.64 -12.21
C GLY A 211 -6.65 -4.23 -10.74
N LEU A 212 -6.51 -2.93 -10.50
CA LEU A 212 -6.39 -2.32 -9.17
C LEU A 212 -7.35 -1.13 -9.08
N ARG A 213 -8.12 -1.04 -7.99
CA ARG A 213 -9.19 -0.03 -7.81
C ARG A 213 -9.22 0.51 -6.38
N VAL A 214 -9.49 1.82 -6.26
CA VAL A 214 -9.55 2.53 -4.97
C VAL A 214 -10.92 3.21 -4.81
N PRO A 215 -11.68 2.93 -3.74
CA PRO A 215 -12.94 3.60 -3.43
C PRO A 215 -12.64 4.92 -2.71
N GLN A 216 -12.37 5.97 -3.49
CA GLN A 216 -11.88 7.27 -2.98
C GLN A 216 -12.73 7.85 -1.83
N ARG A 217 -14.07 7.71 -1.89
CA ARG A 217 -14.96 8.20 -0.83
C ARG A 217 -14.74 7.49 0.51
N GLN A 218 -14.58 6.17 0.48
CA GLN A 218 -14.29 5.37 1.68
C GLN A 218 -12.94 5.76 2.27
N VAL A 219 -11.90 5.90 1.42
CA VAL A 219 -10.55 6.31 1.86
C VAL A 219 -10.56 7.71 2.47
N ALA A 220 -11.14 8.69 1.79
CA ALA A 220 -11.21 10.06 2.27
C ALA A 220 -11.96 10.16 3.62
N LEU A 221 -13.06 9.42 3.76
CA LEU A 221 -13.83 9.39 4.99
C LEU A 221 -13.06 8.71 6.14
N ALA A 222 -12.45 7.55 5.89
CA ALA A 222 -11.64 6.85 6.88
C ALA A 222 -10.44 7.69 7.32
N PHE A 223 -9.73 8.30 6.37
CA PHE A 223 -8.59 9.17 6.66
C PHE A 223 -9.00 10.38 7.52
N TYR A 224 -10.10 11.05 7.15
CA TYR A 224 -10.62 12.15 7.95
C TYR A 224 -11.03 11.70 9.34
N GLN A 225 -11.76 10.59 9.48
CA GLN A 225 -12.21 10.10 10.77
C GLN A 225 -11.05 9.68 11.69
N THR A 226 -9.95 9.18 11.13
CA THR A 226 -8.77 8.77 11.90
C THR A 226 -7.87 9.94 12.26
N TYR A 227 -7.60 10.86 11.32
CA TYR A 227 -6.55 11.87 11.45
C TYR A 227 -7.06 13.30 11.58
N GLY A 228 -8.34 13.56 11.35
CA GLY A 228 -8.91 14.91 11.34
C GLY A 228 -8.47 15.79 10.16
N LEU A 229 -7.75 15.21 9.20
CA LEU A 229 -7.24 15.88 8.01
C LEU A 229 -8.05 15.47 6.78
N THR A 230 -8.12 16.37 5.79
CA THR A 230 -8.84 16.12 4.54
C THR A 230 -7.84 16.04 3.39
N GLU A 231 -7.78 14.90 2.72
CA GLU A 231 -7.06 14.73 1.46
C GLU A 231 -8.01 14.81 0.27
N SER A 232 -7.55 15.45 -0.81
CA SER A 232 -8.28 15.47 -2.07
C SER A 232 -7.78 14.38 -3.03
N PHE A 233 -8.72 13.67 -3.65
CA PHE A 233 -8.45 12.64 -4.67
C PHE A 233 -8.99 13.04 -6.06
N ASP A 234 -9.53 14.26 -6.21
CA ASP A 234 -10.35 14.69 -7.37
C ASP A 234 -9.65 15.55 -8.42
N GLY A 235 -8.41 15.97 -8.19
CA GLY A 235 -7.63 16.78 -9.15
C GLY A 235 -7.63 18.28 -8.89
N SER A 236 -8.29 18.75 -7.83
CA SER A 236 -8.28 20.17 -7.44
C SER A 236 -6.89 20.63 -6.98
N ARG A 237 -6.48 21.84 -7.43
CA ARG A 237 -5.17 22.44 -7.12
C ARG A 237 -5.10 22.83 -5.64
N GLY A 238 -4.24 22.14 -4.89
CA GLY A 238 -3.89 22.43 -3.48
C GLY A 238 -2.63 21.66 -3.06
N ARG A 239 -2.14 21.86 -1.82
CA ARG A 239 -0.94 21.17 -1.27
C ARG A 239 -1.17 19.68 -0.90
N GLN A 240 -2.42 19.21 -0.90
CA GLN A 240 -2.88 17.90 -0.39
C GLN A 240 -3.73 17.20 -1.46
N PHE A 241 -3.06 16.65 -2.47
CA PHE A 241 -3.72 16.02 -3.61
C PHE A 241 -2.97 14.76 -4.05
N ILE A 242 -3.70 13.65 -4.19
CA ILE A 242 -3.19 12.39 -4.74
C ILE A 242 -3.71 12.20 -6.17
N ASN A 243 -2.79 12.19 -7.14
CA ASN A 243 -3.15 11.99 -8.55
C ASN A 243 -3.51 10.54 -8.84
N MET A 244 -4.80 10.20 -8.73
CA MET A 244 -5.30 8.85 -8.96
C MET A 244 -5.00 8.31 -10.38
N THR A 245 -4.90 9.19 -11.39
CA THR A 245 -4.55 8.75 -12.75
C THR A 245 -3.08 8.34 -12.83
N ALA A 246 -2.20 9.14 -12.25
CA ALA A 246 -0.77 8.85 -12.19
C ALA A 246 -0.49 7.63 -11.31
N TYR A 247 -1.15 7.53 -10.15
CA TYR A 247 -1.10 6.37 -9.27
C TYR A 247 -1.50 5.08 -9.99
N ASN A 248 -2.69 5.05 -10.63
CA ASN A 248 -3.14 3.88 -11.39
C ASN A 248 -2.18 3.50 -12.52
N MET A 249 -1.54 4.48 -13.15
CA MET A 249 -0.53 4.23 -14.19
C MET A 249 0.78 3.68 -13.59
N ALA A 250 1.18 4.17 -12.41
CA ALA A 250 2.33 3.67 -11.68
C ALA A 250 2.14 2.22 -11.24
N THR A 251 1.10 1.93 -10.46
CA THR A 251 0.84 0.62 -9.85
C THR A 251 0.41 -0.43 -10.85
N ARG A 252 -0.42 -0.10 -11.85
CA ARG A 252 -0.95 -1.12 -12.79
C ARG A 252 -0.06 -1.39 -13.99
N LYS A 253 0.91 -0.52 -14.29
CA LYS A 253 1.67 -0.58 -15.55
C LYS A 253 3.16 -0.35 -15.38
N LEU A 254 3.58 0.71 -14.70
CA LEU A 254 4.97 1.11 -14.66
C LEU A 254 5.78 0.19 -13.74
N ILE A 255 5.38 0.10 -12.47
CA ILE A 255 6.13 -0.61 -11.44
C ILE A 255 6.19 -2.12 -11.72
N PRO A 256 5.07 -2.82 -12.00
CA PRO A 256 5.15 -4.23 -12.38
C PRO A 256 6.00 -4.47 -13.62
N ARG A 257 6.02 -3.53 -14.58
CA ARG A 257 6.87 -3.68 -15.77
C ARG A 257 8.35 -3.48 -15.45
N ILE A 258 8.68 -2.56 -14.54
CA ILE A 258 10.05 -2.38 -14.02
C ILE A 258 10.50 -3.63 -13.28
N ALA A 259 9.67 -4.18 -12.38
CA ALA A 259 9.96 -5.43 -11.68
C ALA A 259 10.28 -6.56 -12.67
N TYR A 260 9.43 -6.80 -13.67
CA TYR A 260 9.70 -7.81 -14.71
C TYR A 260 10.94 -7.51 -15.55
N ALA A 261 11.25 -6.24 -15.80
CA ALA A 261 12.48 -5.86 -16.51
C ALA A 261 13.73 -6.17 -15.66
N LEU A 262 13.66 -5.93 -14.35
CA LEU A 262 14.70 -6.32 -13.41
C LEU A 262 14.82 -7.84 -13.30
N THR A 263 13.70 -8.59 -13.26
CA THR A 263 13.74 -10.05 -13.31
C THR A 263 14.44 -10.57 -14.57
N VAL A 264 14.26 -9.93 -15.73
CA VAL A 264 15.02 -10.32 -16.94
C VAL A 264 16.53 -10.20 -16.73
N LEU A 265 16.99 -9.22 -15.94
CA LEU A 265 18.42 -9.00 -15.66
C LEU A 265 18.95 -9.90 -14.55
N HIS A 266 18.14 -10.19 -13.53
CA HIS A 266 18.62 -10.76 -12.27
C HIS A 266 18.26 -12.24 -12.06
N ARG A 267 17.20 -12.77 -12.69
CA ARG A 267 16.66 -14.14 -12.46
C ARG A 267 17.65 -15.31 -12.48
N ASN A 268 18.80 -15.15 -13.14
CA ASN A 268 19.82 -16.21 -13.22
C ASN A 268 20.80 -16.19 -12.03
N HIS A 269 20.65 -15.24 -11.11
CA HIS A 269 21.50 -15.04 -9.94
C HIS A 269 20.69 -15.09 -8.64
N GLU A 270 19.40 -15.46 -8.72
CA GLU A 270 18.58 -15.64 -7.54
C GLU A 270 19.01 -16.91 -6.80
N PRO A 271 18.88 -16.92 -5.46
CA PRO A 271 19.12 -18.12 -4.67
C PRO A 271 18.20 -19.29 -5.09
N ALA A 272 18.60 -20.50 -4.70
CA ALA A 272 17.72 -21.65 -4.78
C ALA A 272 16.71 -21.57 -3.64
N GLU A 273 15.49 -22.03 -3.89
CA GLU A 273 14.42 -21.98 -2.89
C GLU A 273 14.86 -22.62 -1.55
N PRO A 274 14.52 -22.02 -0.40
CA PRO A 274 14.93 -22.55 0.89
C PRO A 274 14.27 -23.90 1.17
N ASP A 275 15.04 -24.85 1.70
CA ASP A 275 14.52 -26.12 2.20
C ASP A 275 14.01 -25.94 3.64
N THR A 276 12.87 -25.24 3.79
CA THR A 276 12.19 -25.03 5.06
C THR A 276 10.70 -25.35 4.96
N PRO A 277 10.04 -25.69 6.08
CA PRO A 277 8.59 -25.91 6.07
C PRO A 277 7.81 -24.70 5.53
N ASP A 278 8.21 -23.48 5.93
CA ASP A 278 7.54 -22.25 5.51
C ASP A 278 7.67 -22.01 4.00
N ALA A 279 8.86 -22.29 3.46
CA ALA A 279 9.10 -22.16 2.02
C ALA A 279 8.28 -23.19 1.22
N ALA A 280 8.34 -24.47 1.61
CA ALA A 280 7.60 -25.55 0.96
C ALA A 280 6.08 -25.30 0.95
N GLU A 281 5.56 -24.66 2.00
CA GLU A 281 4.16 -24.29 2.08
C GLU A 281 3.80 -23.15 1.15
N ILE A 282 4.55 -22.04 1.19
CA ILE A 282 4.28 -20.88 0.32
C ILE A 282 4.38 -21.29 -1.15
N GLU A 283 5.35 -22.14 -1.51
CA GLU A 283 5.47 -22.73 -2.85
C GLU A 283 4.19 -23.52 -3.21
N LYS A 284 3.75 -24.41 -2.32
CA LYS A 284 2.56 -25.24 -2.53
C LYS A 284 1.28 -24.40 -2.66
N GLU A 285 1.09 -23.40 -1.80
CA GLU A 285 -0.05 -22.49 -1.88
C GLU A 285 -0.01 -21.68 -3.19
N ALA A 286 1.15 -21.12 -3.56
CA ALA A 286 1.31 -20.38 -4.81
C ALA A 286 1.03 -21.26 -6.04
N ALA A 287 1.50 -22.51 -6.05
CA ALA A 287 1.20 -23.47 -7.11
C ALA A 287 -0.29 -23.83 -7.18
N ALA A 288 -0.97 -23.94 -6.04
CA ALA A 288 -2.41 -24.17 -6.00
C ALA A 288 -3.19 -22.98 -6.58
N VAL A 289 -2.79 -21.75 -6.24
CA VAL A 289 -3.37 -20.51 -6.78
C VAL A 289 -3.10 -20.39 -8.29
N ASP A 290 -1.88 -20.67 -8.76
CA ASP A 290 -1.51 -20.71 -10.18
C ASP A 290 -2.44 -21.64 -10.97
N LYS A 291 -2.63 -22.86 -10.46
CA LYS A 291 -3.52 -23.86 -11.07
C LYS A 291 -4.98 -23.39 -11.06
N LEU A 292 -5.48 -22.89 -9.93
CA LEU A 292 -6.87 -22.46 -9.76
C LEU A 292 -7.26 -21.35 -10.74
N TYR A 293 -6.38 -20.36 -10.92
CA TYR A 293 -6.64 -19.21 -11.79
C TYR A 293 -5.99 -19.31 -13.17
N ASN A 294 -5.42 -20.48 -13.50
CA ASN A 294 -4.77 -20.77 -14.77
C ASN A 294 -3.76 -19.67 -15.16
N TRP A 295 -2.89 -19.30 -14.24
CA TRP A 295 -1.90 -18.23 -14.46
C TRP A 295 -0.98 -18.55 -15.64
N ALA A 296 -0.76 -19.83 -15.96
CA ALA A 296 -0.09 -20.26 -17.18
C ALA A 296 -0.62 -19.59 -18.46
N ALA A 297 -1.95 -19.38 -18.59
CA ALA A 297 -2.55 -18.69 -19.74
C ALA A 297 -2.21 -17.19 -19.81
N TYR A 298 -1.81 -16.59 -18.69
CA TYR A 298 -1.42 -15.19 -18.58
C TYR A 298 0.09 -14.98 -18.63
N ARG A 299 0.89 -16.04 -18.42
CA ARG A 299 2.36 -16.00 -18.54
C ARG A 299 2.76 -15.85 -20.01
N LYS A 300 3.48 -14.77 -20.30
CA LYS A 300 4.05 -14.50 -21.62
C LYS A 300 5.54 -14.25 -21.49
N LYS A 301 6.31 -14.62 -22.51
CA LYS A 301 7.72 -14.23 -22.60
C LYS A 301 7.84 -12.71 -22.49
N ALA A 302 8.92 -12.25 -21.86
CA ALA A 302 9.21 -10.82 -21.73
C ALA A 302 9.10 -10.12 -23.09
N SER A 303 8.26 -9.08 -23.15
CA SER A 303 7.99 -8.34 -24.37
C SER A 303 9.22 -7.55 -24.83
N ILE A 304 9.24 -7.10 -26.09
CA ILE A 304 10.31 -6.23 -26.60
C ILE A 304 10.42 -4.96 -25.72
N GLU A 305 9.29 -4.39 -25.31
CA GLU A 305 9.25 -3.23 -24.41
C GLU A 305 9.94 -3.53 -23.06
N THR A 306 9.61 -4.67 -22.43
CA THR A 306 10.24 -5.08 -21.16
C THR A 306 11.75 -5.27 -21.33
N ARG A 307 12.20 -5.89 -22.42
CA ARG A 307 13.63 -6.10 -22.71
C ARG A 307 14.36 -4.78 -23.00
N LEU A 308 13.71 -3.83 -23.66
CA LEU A 308 14.28 -2.49 -23.90
C LEU A 308 14.45 -1.72 -22.58
N ILE A 309 13.47 -1.80 -21.67
CA ILE A 309 13.58 -1.22 -20.33
C ILE A 309 14.71 -1.89 -19.56
N ALA A 310 14.82 -3.22 -19.62
CA ALA A 310 15.92 -3.96 -19.00
C ALA A 310 17.29 -3.49 -19.53
N GLY A 311 17.44 -3.36 -20.85
CA GLY A 311 18.66 -2.84 -21.47
C GLY A 311 18.98 -1.40 -21.06
N LEU A 312 17.96 -0.54 -20.96
CA LEU A 312 18.14 0.84 -20.48
C LEU A 312 18.57 0.86 -19.01
N ILE A 313 17.90 0.10 -18.14
CA ILE A 313 18.28 -0.05 -16.75
C ILE A 313 19.72 -0.54 -16.67
N PHE A 314 20.12 -1.55 -17.44
CA PHE A 314 21.49 -2.08 -17.43
C PHE A 314 22.55 -1.01 -17.71
N ILE A 315 22.32 -0.15 -18.72
CA ILE A 315 23.30 0.86 -19.17
C ILE A 315 23.33 2.08 -18.24
N LEU A 316 22.18 2.51 -17.71
CA LEU A 316 22.10 3.78 -16.98
C LEU A 316 22.91 3.73 -15.67
N PRO A 317 23.69 4.77 -15.36
CA PRO A 317 24.46 4.83 -14.12
C PRO A 317 23.53 4.92 -12.90
N LYS A 318 23.87 4.19 -11.83
CA LYS A 318 23.02 3.97 -10.66
C LYS A 318 23.17 5.06 -9.59
N PHE A 319 23.08 6.33 -9.97
CA PHE A 319 23.14 7.47 -9.03
C PHE A 319 21.77 8.11 -8.81
N GLY A 320 21.58 8.75 -7.64
CA GLY A 320 20.34 9.43 -7.31
C GLY A 320 19.12 8.48 -7.29
N PRO A 321 17.98 8.84 -7.92
CA PRO A 321 16.80 7.97 -7.98
C PRO A 321 17.06 6.65 -8.71
N LEU A 322 17.95 6.63 -9.70
CA LEU A 322 18.33 5.39 -10.42
C LEU A 322 19.13 4.42 -9.52
N SER A 323 19.55 4.86 -8.34
CA SER A 323 20.17 3.97 -7.37
C SER A 323 19.17 2.96 -6.78
N LEU A 324 17.86 3.18 -6.89
CA LEU A 324 16.84 2.25 -6.40
C LEU A 324 16.79 0.95 -7.21
N VAL A 325 17.11 1.02 -8.51
CA VAL A 325 17.19 -0.17 -9.39
C VAL A 325 18.56 -0.85 -9.37
N ALA A 326 19.43 -0.50 -8.41
CA ALA A 326 20.70 -1.19 -8.18
C ALA A 326 20.48 -2.43 -7.31
N ILE A 327 19.65 -3.34 -7.80
CA ILE A 327 19.21 -4.52 -7.07
C ILE A 327 20.38 -5.50 -6.88
N LYS A 328 20.44 -6.05 -5.68
CA LYS A 328 21.17 -7.28 -5.37
C LYS A 328 20.11 -8.29 -4.95
N GLY A 329 20.11 -9.47 -5.58
CA GLY A 329 19.21 -10.55 -5.18
C GLY A 329 19.37 -10.90 -3.69
N PRO A 330 18.35 -11.48 -3.05
CA PRO A 330 18.44 -11.89 -1.65
C PRO A 330 19.55 -12.93 -1.45
N THR A 331 20.17 -12.91 -0.27
CA THR A 331 20.99 -14.04 0.18
C THR A 331 20.07 -15.21 0.56
N PRO A 332 20.51 -16.48 0.54
CA PRO A 332 19.65 -17.61 0.96
C PRO A 332 19.04 -17.45 2.36
N ALA A 333 19.78 -16.86 3.31
CA ALA A 333 19.26 -16.56 4.65
C ALA A 333 18.16 -15.48 4.62
N ALA A 334 18.29 -14.48 3.76
CA ALA A 334 17.29 -13.43 3.58
C ALA A 334 16.02 -13.96 2.89
N GLU A 335 16.17 -14.89 1.93
CA GLU A 335 15.03 -15.57 1.30
C GLU A 335 14.32 -16.49 2.31
N THR A 336 15.08 -17.17 3.19
CA THR A 336 14.49 -17.95 4.30
C THR A 336 13.66 -17.06 5.23
N ASP A 337 14.21 -15.92 5.65
CA ASP A 337 13.50 -14.94 6.47
C ASP A 337 12.25 -14.40 5.74
N TYR A 338 12.33 -14.19 4.41
CA TYR A 338 11.19 -13.77 3.58
C TYR A 338 10.07 -14.81 3.52
N MET A 339 10.39 -16.08 3.27
CA MET A 339 9.38 -17.14 3.22
C MET A 339 8.72 -17.32 4.60
N HIS A 340 9.49 -17.18 5.68
CA HIS A 340 8.96 -17.15 7.04
C HIS A 340 7.99 -15.96 7.25
N SER A 341 8.38 -14.74 6.86
CA SER A 341 7.52 -13.56 7.04
C SER A 341 6.24 -13.63 6.20
N MET A 342 6.29 -14.27 5.03
CA MET A 342 5.11 -14.57 4.22
C MET A 342 4.17 -15.56 4.92
N ALA A 343 4.69 -16.65 5.47
CA ALA A 343 3.90 -17.61 6.24
C ALA A 343 3.27 -16.97 7.50
N SER A 344 4.03 -16.15 8.23
CA SER A 344 3.54 -15.35 9.36
C SER A 344 2.39 -14.42 8.96
N ALA A 345 2.57 -13.69 7.85
CA ALA A 345 1.59 -12.72 7.38
C ALA A 345 0.30 -13.40 6.90
N THR A 346 0.38 -14.45 6.08
CA THR A 346 -0.80 -15.17 5.58
C THR A 346 -1.54 -15.87 6.73
N SER A 347 -0.83 -16.52 7.67
CA SER A 347 -1.46 -17.13 8.85
C SER A 347 -2.17 -16.10 9.73
N ASN A 348 -1.56 -14.93 9.95
CA ASN A 348 -2.20 -13.82 10.67
C ASN A 348 -3.42 -13.27 9.94
N MET A 349 -3.36 -13.14 8.62
CA MET A 349 -4.50 -12.73 7.80
C MET A 349 -5.65 -13.70 7.95
N ARG A 350 -5.41 -15.00 7.78
CA ARG A 350 -6.41 -16.06 7.97
C ARG A 350 -7.04 -15.99 9.37
N ALA A 351 -6.22 -15.88 10.41
CA ALA A 351 -6.68 -15.77 11.79
C ALA A 351 -7.59 -14.56 12.03
N ARG A 352 -7.22 -13.40 11.48
CA ARG A 352 -7.98 -12.15 11.63
C ARG A 352 -9.27 -12.21 10.84
N LEU A 353 -9.25 -12.72 9.61
CA LEU A 353 -10.43 -12.85 8.77
C LEU A 353 -11.44 -13.87 9.33
N ALA A 354 -10.95 -14.95 9.94
CA ALA A 354 -11.81 -15.93 10.61
C ALA A 354 -12.64 -15.32 11.76
N ARG A 355 -12.10 -14.32 12.48
CA ARG A 355 -12.84 -13.59 13.54
C ARG A 355 -14.06 -12.84 13.02
N PHE A 356 -14.11 -12.52 11.72
CA PHE A 356 -15.23 -11.84 11.08
C PHE A 356 -16.27 -12.80 10.47
N ARG A 357 -16.10 -14.13 10.63
CA ARG A 357 -17.05 -15.13 10.17
C ARG A 357 -17.94 -15.63 11.31
N PRO A 358 -19.26 -15.83 11.09
CA PRO A 358 -20.10 -16.55 12.02
C PRO A 358 -19.58 -17.98 12.22
N ARG A 359 -19.55 -18.45 13.47
CA ARG A 359 -19.08 -19.80 13.87
C ARG A 359 -19.86 -20.96 13.20
N GLN A 360 -20.99 -20.68 12.57
CA GLN A 360 -21.82 -21.67 11.87
C GLN A 360 -21.50 -21.80 10.37
N ALA A 361 -20.62 -20.96 9.82
CA ALA A 361 -20.16 -21.01 8.43
C ALA A 361 -18.91 -21.89 8.25
N GLU A 362 -18.70 -22.87 9.14
CA GLU A 362 -17.67 -23.93 9.00
C GLU A 362 -18.08 -24.90 7.87
N GLN A 363 -18.16 -24.40 6.64
CA GLN A 363 -17.83 -25.24 5.50
C GLN A 363 -16.31 -25.38 5.49
N GLU A 364 -15.80 -26.61 5.40
CA GLU A 364 -14.38 -26.85 5.18
C GLU A 364 -13.93 -25.95 4.01
N PRO A 365 -12.92 -25.10 4.21
CA PRO A 365 -12.45 -24.25 3.13
C PRO A 365 -12.02 -25.14 1.96
N ALA A 366 -12.25 -24.68 0.73
CA ALA A 366 -11.88 -25.43 -0.48
C ALA A 366 -10.38 -25.81 -0.51
N ILE A 367 -9.56 -25.12 0.29
CA ILE A 367 -8.17 -25.42 0.61
C ILE A 367 -8.04 -25.29 2.13
N ALA A 368 -7.75 -26.38 2.85
CA ALA A 368 -7.45 -26.31 4.29
C ALA A 368 -6.14 -25.55 4.52
N PRO A 369 -6.08 -24.59 5.46
CA PRO A 369 -4.81 -23.99 5.84
C PRO A 369 -3.94 -25.09 6.43
N LEU A 370 -2.76 -25.31 5.84
CA LEU A 370 -1.84 -26.38 6.26
C LEU A 370 -0.99 -25.96 7.47
N TYR A 371 -1.05 -24.67 7.83
CA TYR A 371 -0.42 -24.10 9.03
C TYR A 371 -1.41 -23.91 10.17
N PRO A 372 -0.94 -23.99 11.43
CA PRO A 372 -1.68 -23.49 12.57
C PRO A 372 -2.05 -22.02 12.31
N VAL A 373 -3.34 -21.73 12.36
CA VAL A 373 -3.84 -20.36 12.37
C VAL A 373 -3.22 -19.63 13.56
N ALA A 374 -2.57 -18.48 13.31
CA ALA A 374 -1.87 -17.73 14.34
C ALA A 374 -2.74 -17.51 15.58
N THR A 375 -2.20 -17.77 16.77
CA THR A 375 -2.86 -17.41 18.03
C THR A 375 -2.74 -15.91 18.20
N LEU A 376 -3.80 -15.21 17.82
CA LEU A 376 -3.89 -13.77 17.96
C LEU A 376 -4.07 -13.39 19.43
N GLU A 377 -3.41 -12.31 19.85
CA GLU A 377 -3.67 -11.65 21.13
C GLU A 377 -5.18 -11.46 21.39
N PRO A 378 -5.63 -11.52 22.66
CA PRO A 378 -7.02 -11.27 23.02
C PRO A 378 -7.51 -9.97 22.41
N LEU A 379 -8.70 -10.00 21.79
CA LEU A 379 -9.32 -8.80 21.25
C LEU A 379 -9.61 -7.85 22.41
N ASN A 380 -8.99 -6.67 22.38
CA ASN A 380 -9.65 -5.52 22.99
C ASN A 380 -10.84 -5.20 22.08
N ALA A 381 -12.06 -5.42 22.57
CA ALA A 381 -13.28 -5.18 21.79
C ALA A 381 -13.39 -3.72 21.32
N GLN A 382 -12.75 -2.79 22.05
CA GLN A 382 -12.67 -1.37 21.73
C GLN A 382 -11.46 -1.02 20.84
N HIS A 383 -10.46 -1.90 20.68
CA HIS A 383 -9.28 -1.67 19.85
C HIS A 383 -8.76 -2.99 19.24
N PRO A 384 -9.45 -3.55 18.24
CA PRO A 384 -9.16 -4.90 17.73
C PRO A 384 -7.86 -5.02 16.92
N LEU A 385 -7.26 -3.90 16.50
CA LEU A 385 -5.99 -3.82 15.78
C LEU A 385 -5.08 -2.78 16.46
N PRO A 386 -4.00 -3.18 17.14
CA PRO A 386 -3.11 -2.22 17.80
C PRO A 386 -2.47 -1.28 16.77
N ASN A 387 -2.20 -0.04 17.17
CA ASN A 387 -1.46 0.90 16.33
C ASN A 387 0.01 0.47 16.31
N ARG A 388 0.49 0.04 15.14
CA ARG A 388 1.86 -0.41 14.90
C ARG A 388 2.59 0.56 13.98
N ASP A 389 3.87 0.69 14.24
CA ASP A 389 4.83 1.26 13.32
C ASP A 389 5.12 0.21 12.24
N LEU A 390 4.71 0.48 11.00
CA LEU A 390 4.76 -0.51 9.93
C LEU A 390 6.20 -0.81 9.47
N ASP A 391 7.15 0.12 9.63
CA ASP A 391 8.58 -0.11 9.30
C ASP A 391 9.30 -1.05 10.28
N THR A 392 8.77 -1.19 11.50
CA THR A 392 9.41 -1.97 12.58
C THR A 392 8.54 -3.12 13.08
N GLY A 393 7.25 -3.13 12.72
CA GLY A 393 6.23 -4.04 13.24
C GLY A 393 5.90 -3.85 14.71
N GLN A 394 6.50 -2.88 15.41
CA GLN A 394 6.33 -2.69 16.84
C GLN A 394 5.08 -1.87 17.16
N ILE A 395 4.52 -2.04 18.36
CA ILE A 395 3.48 -1.16 18.86
C ILE A 395 4.05 0.26 18.99
N VAL A 396 3.31 1.24 18.49
CA VAL A 396 3.69 2.65 18.52
C VAL A 396 3.92 3.09 19.97
N LYS A 397 5.07 3.72 20.21
CA LYS A 397 5.38 4.35 21.49
C LYS A 397 6.26 5.59 21.30
N PRO A 398 6.17 6.58 22.19
CA PRO A 398 6.95 7.82 22.09
C PRO A 398 8.46 7.55 22.11
N GLY A 399 9.20 8.09 21.14
CA GLY A 399 10.64 7.84 20.99
C GLY A 399 11.00 6.43 20.52
N GLY A 400 10.02 5.59 20.17
CA GLY A 400 10.24 4.24 19.65
C GLY A 400 10.81 4.22 18.23
N TYR A 401 10.41 5.18 17.40
CA TYR A 401 10.90 5.32 16.02
C TYR A 401 10.89 6.77 15.56
N SER A 402 11.95 7.16 14.85
CA SER A 402 12.17 8.57 14.49
C SER A 402 11.16 9.12 13.48
N LEU A 403 10.70 8.32 12.51
CA LEU A 403 9.69 8.78 11.56
C LEU A 403 8.32 8.91 12.24
N THR A 404 8.01 8.01 13.16
CA THR A 404 6.81 8.09 14.01
C THR A 404 6.77 9.37 14.83
N ASP A 405 7.85 9.72 15.53
CA ASP A 405 7.93 11.00 16.26
C ASP A 405 7.73 12.21 15.34
N SER A 406 8.36 12.20 14.16
CA SER A 406 8.24 13.32 13.22
C SER A 406 6.85 13.43 12.62
N THR A 407 6.17 12.30 12.41
CA THR A 407 4.82 12.23 11.85
C THR A 407 3.80 12.72 12.86
N TYR A 408 3.93 12.33 14.14
CA TYR A 408 3.11 12.88 15.22
C TYR A 408 3.27 14.39 15.36
N ALA A 409 4.50 14.91 15.26
CA ALA A 409 4.76 16.35 15.34
C ALA A 409 4.11 17.13 14.17
N GLU A 410 4.24 16.62 12.94
CA GLU A 410 3.61 17.24 11.77
C GLU A 410 2.07 17.13 11.81
N LEU A 411 1.51 16.00 12.26
CA LEU A 411 0.08 15.83 12.46
C LEU A 411 -0.47 16.85 13.45
N LEU A 412 0.15 16.94 14.62
CA LEU A 412 -0.20 17.90 15.67
C LEU A 412 -0.18 19.33 15.10
N HIS A 413 0.86 19.68 14.36
CA HIS A 413 0.96 20.99 13.76
C HIS A 413 -0.16 21.28 12.76
N ARG A 414 -0.48 20.32 11.88
CA ARG A 414 -1.56 20.48 10.89
C ARG A 414 -2.91 20.65 11.56
N LEU A 415 -3.18 19.93 12.65
CA LEU A 415 -4.40 20.10 13.45
C LEU A 415 -4.43 21.49 14.11
N ALA A 416 -3.37 21.86 14.81
CA ALA A 416 -3.26 23.14 15.52
C ALA A 416 -3.31 24.36 14.59
N SER A 417 -2.96 24.21 13.31
CA SER A 417 -3.10 25.26 12.29
C SER A 417 -4.56 25.66 11.98
N GLN A 418 -5.53 24.85 12.41
CA GLN A 418 -6.97 25.09 12.24
C GLN A 418 -7.71 25.01 13.59
N PRO A 419 -7.38 25.87 14.58
CA PRO A 419 -7.76 25.67 15.98
C PRO A 419 -9.29 25.69 16.23
N ASN A 420 -10.04 26.36 15.35
CA ASN A 420 -11.49 26.48 15.45
C ASN A 420 -12.24 25.35 14.72
N ARG A 421 -11.54 24.47 13.99
CA ARG A 421 -12.16 23.37 13.26
C ARG A 421 -12.36 22.19 14.21
N PRO A 422 -13.60 21.70 14.38
CA PRO A 422 -13.83 20.49 15.18
C PRO A 422 -13.08 19.30 14.61
N ILE A 423 -12.29 18.64 15.46
CA ILE A 423 -11.55 17.42 15.11
C ILE A 423 -12.35 16.17 15.46
N PRO A 424 -12.18 15.04 14.74
CA PRO A 424 -12.86 13.80 15.07
C PRO A 424 -12.57 13.33 16.50
N PRO A 425 -13.49 12.60 17.13
CA PRO A 425 -13.24 11.97 18.41
C PRO A 425 -12.05 11.00 18.36
N GLY A 426 -11.29 10.94 19.44
CA GLY A 426 -10.16 10.03 19.61
C GLY A 426 -8.80 10.64 19.23
N ILE A 427 -8.68 11.42 18.15
CA ILE A 427 -7.37 11.92 17.68
C ILE A 427 -6.69 12.82 18.72
N LYS A 428 -7.46 13.69 19.38
CA LYS A 428 -6.97 14.53 20.47
C LYS A 428 -6.31 13.68 21.57
N SER A 429 -7.06 12.71 22.10
CA SER A 429 -6.60 11.84 23.20
C SER A 429 -5.38 11.01 22.81
N ASP A 430 -5.27 10.58 21.55
CA ASP A 430 -4.11 9.82 21.06
C ASP A 430 -2.85 10.68 21.00
N VAL A 431 -2.95 11.91 20.47
CA VAL A 431 -1.82 12.84 20.45
C VAL A 431 -1.41 13.25 21.86
N GLU A 432 -2.37 13.58 22.73
CA GLU A 432 -2.09 13.90 24.14
C GLU A 432 -1.39 12.73 24.86
N ALA A 433 -1.88 11.49 24.65
CA ALA A 433 -1.27 10.30 25.23
C ALA A 433 0.17 10.07 24.71
N TYR A 434 0.42 10.32 23.42
CA TYR A 434 1.76 10.20 22.84
C TYR A 434 2.78 11.15 23.49
N TYR A 435 2.35 12.35 23.89
CA TYR A 435 3.22 13.35 24.50
C TYR A 435 3.13 13.41 26.04
N ALA A 436 2.37 12.51 26.67
CA ALA A 436 2.09 12.56 28.11
C ALA A 436 3.33 12.35 29.00
N ASP A 437 4.32 11.56 28.54
CA ASP A 437 5.57 11.37 29.28
C ASP A 437 6.63 12.41 28.85
N PRO A 438 6.94 13.41 29.69
CA PRO A 438 7.96 14.42 29.39
C PRO A 438 9.37 13.83 29.34
N ASN A 439 9.61 12.63 29.87
CA ASN A 439 10.91 11.96 29.85
C ASN A 439 11.07 11.02 28.65
N ALA A 440 10.02 10.75 27.87
CA ALA A 440 10.11 9.88 26.71
C ALA A 440 11.16 10.39 25.72
N PRO A 441 11.99 9.51 25.11
CA PRO A 441 13.12 9.89 24.26
C PRO A 441 12.70 10.28 22.84
N ILE A 442 11.63 11.07 22.71
CA ILE A 442 11.07 11.55 21.45
C ILE A 442 12.14 12.32 20.67
N THR A 443 12.41 11.88 19.45
CA THR A 443 13.53 12.37 18.64
C THR A 443 13.41 13.85 18.25
N THR A 444 12.19 14.39 18.16
CA THR A 444 11.96 15.82 17.91
C THR A 444 12.49 16.72 19.02
N LYS A 445 12.66 16.22 20.26
CA LYS A 445 13.30 16.96 21.38
C LYS A 445 14.74 17.36 21.11
N LYS A 446 15.41 16.69 20.17
CA LYS A 446 16.80 17.00 19.79
C LYS A 446 16.93 18.32 19.02
N ASP A 447 15.82 18.85 18.52
CA ASP A 447 15.73 20.08 17.76
C ASP A 447 14.87 21.07 18.56
N HIS A 448 15.51 22.09 19.13
CA HIS A 448 14.87 23.02 20.07
C HIS A 448 13.63 23.69 19.46
N ASP A 449 13.74 24.21 18.24
CA ASP A 449 12.68 24.96 17.58
C ASP A 449 11.49 24.05 17.25
N LYS A 450 11.76 22.81 16.81
CA LYS A 450 10.69 21.82 16.59
C LYS A 450 10.01 21.43 17.89
N TRP A 451 10.76 21.27 18.97
CA TRP A 451 10.20 20.90 20.26
C TRP A 451 9.36 22.03 20.86
N GLU A 452 9.82 23.27 20.80
CA GLU A 452 9.05 24.45 21.23
C GLU A 452 7.73 24.55 20.45
N LYS A 453 7.78 24.31 19.14
CA LYS A 453 6.59 24.24 18.29
C LYS A 453 5.61 23.14 18.72
N VAL A 454 6.10 21.93 18.99
CA VAL A 454 5.26 20.84 19.53
C VAL A 454 4.57 21.26 20.83
N GLN A 455 5.28 21.92 21.75
CA GLN A 455 4.70 22.39 23.01
C GLN A 455 3.62 23.47 22.79
N ALA A 456 3.83 24.38 21.84
CA ALA A 456 2.83 25.40 21.50
C ALA A 456 1.58 24.78 20.81
N ASP A 457 1.79 23.84 19.90
CA ASP A 457 0.71 23.17 19.19
C ASP A 457 -0.11 22.26 20.14
N LEU A 458 0.52 21.61 21.14
CA LEU A 458 -0.17 20.85 22.18
C LEU A 458 -1.15 21.72 22.99
N LYS A 459 -0.71 22.89 23.44
CA LYS A 459 -1.59 23.86 24.14
C LYS A 459 -2.77 24.29 23.28
N THR A 460 -2.54 24.42 21.97
CA THR A 460 -3.61 24.74 21.02
C THR A 460 -4.60 23.57 20.92
N LEU A 461 -4.09 22.35 20.76
CA LEU A 461 -4.88 21.12 20.65
C LEU A 461 -5.80 20.91 21.86
N GLU A 462 -5.34 21.17 23.08
CA GLU A 462 -6.14 21.08 24.31
C GLU A 462 -7.45 21.87 24.18
N SER A 463 -7.39 23.09 23.61
CA SER A 463 -8.54 23.98 23.44
C SER A 463 -9.43 23.67 22.22
N MET A 464 -8.99 22.84 21.27
CA MET A 464 -9.72 22.60 20.03
C MET A 464 -11.07 21.89 20.28
N PRO A 465 -12.15 22.23 19.56
CA PRO A 465 -13.41 21.51 19.70
C PRO A 465 -13.30 20.08 19.14
N THR A 466 -14.02 19.14 19.76
CA THR A 466 -14.19 17.77 19.22
C THR A 466 -15.57 17.63 18.59
N SER A 467 -15.64 17.00 17.42
CA SER A 467 -16.91 16.71 16.74
C SER A 467 -17.75 15.70 17.54
N ALA A 468 -19.07 15.94 17.59
CA ALA A 468 -20.06 15.01 18.15
C ALA A 468 -20.55 13.95 17.16
N ALA A 469 -20.03 13.92 15.92
CA ALA A 469 -20.35 12.87 14.96
C ALA A 469 -19.99 11.50 15.56
N PRO A 470 -20.87 10.49 15.46
CA PRO A 470 -20.81 9.33 16.33
C PRO A 470 -19.46 8.60 16.20
N VAL A 471 -18.87 8.30 17.36
CA VAL A 471 -18.03 7.13 17.53
C VAL A 471 -18.99 5.95 17.65
N PRO A 472 -18.91 4.97 16.73
CA PRO A 472 -19.02 3.62 17.24
C PRO A 472 -17.97 2.74 16.58
N TYR A 473 -17.18 2.06 17.41
CA TYR A 473 -16.56 0.82 16.99
C TYR A 473 -17.68 -0.17 16.70
N LEU A 474 -17.77 -0.66 15.47
CA LEU A 474 -18.56 -1.86 15.22
C LEU A 474 -17.73 -3.04 15.73
N THR A 475 -18.09 -3.58 16.88
CA THR A 475 -17.92 -5.02 17.08
C THR A 475 -18.88 -5.67 16.10
N PHE A 476 -18.36 -6.19 14.98
CA PHE A 476 -19.14 -7.01 14.05
C PHE A 476 -19.69 -8.21 14.83
N GLY A 477 -20.92 -8.06 15.33
CA GLY A 477 -21.56 -8.96 16.30
C GLY A 477 -22.99 -8.54 16.66
N GLU A 478 -23.39 -7.28 16.46
CA GLU A 478 -24.76 -6.81 16.73
C GLU A 478 -25.65 -6.64 15.48
N VAL A 479 -25.32 -7.29 14.35
CA VAL A 479 -26.27 -7.38 13.23
C VAL A 479 -27.10 -8.65 13.39
N ASN A 480 -27.99 -8.65 14.37
CA ASN A 480 -29.16 -9.54 14.45
C ASN A 480 -30.17 -9.02 15.50
N GLN A 481 -30.74 -7.84 15.25
CA GLN A 481 -32.04 -7.46 15.84
C GLN A 481 -32.86 -6.76 14.74
N PRO A 482 -33.93 -7.36 14.22
CA PRO A 482 -34.84 -6.67 13.33
C PRO A 482 -35.71 -5.74 14.18
N SER A 483 -35.36 -4.45 14.29
CA SER A 483 -36.28 -3.46 14.85
C SER A 483 -37.37 -3.14 13.83
N SER A 484 -38.54 -3.72 14.08
CA SER A 484 -39.80 -3.55 13.33
C SER A 484 -40.26 -2.08 13.25
N PRO A 485 -41.10 -1.70 12.27
CA PRO A 485 -41.37 -0.31 11.91
C PRO A 485 -42.57 0.30 12.65
N PHE A 486 -42.54 1.64 12.78
CA PHE A 486 -43.68 2.56 12.94
C PHE A 486 -44.66 2.32 14.11
N LYS A 487 -44.55 3.13 15.17
CA LYS A 487 -45.71 3.51 16.00
C LYS A 487 -46.33 4.79 15.45
N THR A 488 -47.47 4.65 14.78
CA THR A 488 -48.40 5.76 14.53
C THR A 488 -49.01 6.21 15.84
N ALA A 489 -48.79 7.48 16.22
CA ALA A 489 -49.53 8.13 17.29
C ALA A 489 -50.93 8.47 16.79
N VAL A 490 -51.95 7.94 17.46
CA VAL A 490 -53.32 8.48 17.45
C VAL A 490 -53.57 9.02 18.86
N PRO A 491 -54.02 10.27 19.03
CA PRO A 491 -54.45 10.74 20.35
C PRO A 491 -55.89 10.29 20.59
N ASN A 492 -56.11 9.56 21.68
CA ASN A 492 -57.43 9.31 22.24
C ASN A 492 -57.74 10.35 23.33
N PRO A 493 -59.00 10.70 23.57
CA PRO A 493 -59.49 10.84 24.93
C PRO A 493 -59.73 9.47 25.58
#